data_AF-A0A2I0JD31-F1
#
_entry.id   AF-A0A2I0JD31-F1
#
_cell.length_a   1.000
_cell.length_b   1.000
_cell.length_c   1.000
_cell.angle_alpha   90.00
_cell.angle_beta   90.00
_cell.angle_gamma   90.00
#
_symmetry.space_group_name_H-M   'P 1'
#
loop_
_entity.id
_entity.type
_entity.pdbx_description
1 polymer ?
#
loop_
_entity_poly.entity_id
_entity_poly.type
_entity_poly.pdbx_seq_one_letter_code
_entity_poly.pdbx_strand_id
1 'polypeptide(L)'
;MGNWSWVWVLWISVCLFASGSSSSDDLRQAFPIVEPDPGHTKLRLSREGLDVIEKITTPIAVVAVIGPYRSGKSFLLNQLLSLSCSEGFGVGHMRDTKTKGIWIWGTPVELNINGVRTSVFYLDTEGFESVGKSNVYDDRIFALATVLSSVLIYNLPETIREADISRLSFAVELAEEFYGRVKGQDVAFEPAKLLWLIQRDFL
;
A
#
# COMPACT_ATOMS: atom_id res chain seq x y z
N MET A 1 -54.75 36.48 35.54
CA MET A 1 -54.36 37.32 34.39
C MET A 1 -52.91 37.01 34.06
N GLY A 2 -52.61 36.61 32.82
CA GLY A 2 -51.27 36.22 32.39
C GLY A 2 -51.26 34.79 31.82
N ASN A 3 -51.67 34.69 30.57
CA ASN A 3 -51.71 33.49 29.74
C ASN A 3 -50.36 33.34 29.01
N TRP A 4 -50.10 32.15 28.44
CA TRP A 4 -49.12 31.76 27.38
C TRP A 4 -48.19 30.63 27.84
N SER A 5 -48.32 29.38 27.37
CA SER A 5 -48.19 28.85 25.99
C SER A 5 -46.85 28.10 25.86
N TRP A 6 -46.94 26.76 25.81
CA TRP A 6 -46.12 25.80 25.05
C TRP A 6 -44.58 25.93 25.16
N VAL A 7 -43.82 24.88 25.46
CA VAL A 7 -43.42 23.87 24.48
C VAL A 7 -42.79 22.68 25.21
N TRP A 8 -43.23 21.49 24.81
CA TRP A 8 -42.65 20.19 25.11
C TRP A 8 -41.31 20.01 24.39
N VAL A 9 -40.28 19.50 25.06
CA VAL A 9 -39.21 18.75 24.37
C VAL A 9 -38.86 17.53 25.22
N LEU A 10 -39.53 16.42 24.91
CA LEU A 10 -39.19 15.09 25.39
C LEU A 10 -38.06 14.58 24.47
N TRP A 11 -36.83 14.49 24.99
CA TRP A 11 -35.71 13.90 24.27
C TRP A 11 -35.81 12.38 24.30
N ILE A 12 -36.26 11.77 23.21
CA ILE A 12 -36.13 10.32 22.98
C ILE A 12 -34.81 10.11 22.23
N SER A 13 -33.78 9.67 22.95
CA SER A 13 -32.53 9.22 22.34
C SER A 13 -32.72 7.79 21.85
N VAL A 14 -33.04 7.64 20.56
CA VAL A 14 -32.97 6.34 19.88
C VAL A 14 -31.50 6.05 19.59
N CYS A 15 -30.87 5.24 20.44
CA CYS A 15 -29.59 4.60 20.13
C CYS A 15 -29.82 3.57 19.02
N LEU A 16 -29.70 4.01 17.76
CA LEU A 16 -29.48 3.12 16.63
C LEU A 16 -28.10 2.48 16.81
N PHE A 17 -28.08 1.26 17.34
CA PHE A 17 -26.98 0.34 17.12
C PHE A 17 -26.94 0.04 15.63
N ALA A 18 -26.15 0.82 14.88
CA ALA A 18 -25.70 0.44 13.57
C ALA A 18 -24.70 -0.73 13.75
N SER A 19 -25.22 -1.95 13.78
CA SER A 19 -24.43 -3.12 13.45
C SER A 19 -24.04 -2.98 11.97
N GLY A 20 -22.90 -2.35 11.71
CA GLY A 20 -22.35 -2.21 10.38
C GLY A 20 -22.03 -3.59 9.83
N SER A 21 -22.90 -4.12 8.97
CA SER A 21 -22.50 -5.13 8.00
C SER A 21 -21.50 -4.44 7.07
N SER A 22 -20.21 -4.78 7.15
CA SER A 22 -19.22 -4.27 6.19
C SER A 22 -19.61 -4.77 4.80
N SER A 23 -20.26 -3.92 4.01
CA SER A 23 -20.64 -4.23 2.64
C SER A 23 -19.37 -4.38 1.81
N SER A 24 -19.40 -5.21 0.78
CA SER A 24 -18.32 -5.36 -0.21
C SER A 24 -17.90 -4.03 -0.88
N ASP A 25 -18.72 -2.99 -0.76
CA ASP A 25 -18.41 -1.64 -1.23
C ASP A 25 -17.35 -0.92 -0.38
N ASP A 26 -17.19 -1.28 0.91
CA ASP A 26 -16.18 -0.67 1.79
C ASP A 26 -14.75 -0.98 1.34
N LEU A 27 -14.53 -2.06 0.56
CA LEU A 27 -13.21 -2.50 0.13
C LEU A 27 -12.73 -1.85 -1.18
N ARG A 28 -13.58 -1.08 -1.87
CA ARG A 28 -13.24 -0.41 -3.14
C ARG A 28 -12.45 0.89 -2.93
N GLN A 29 -11.47 0.85 -2.05
CA GLN A 29 -10.58 1.97 -1.77
C GLN A 29 -9.20 1.47 -1.33
N ALA A 30 -8.24 2.39 -1.24
CA ALA A 30 -6.92 2.10 -0.73
C ALA A 30 -6.89 2.23 0.80
N PHE A 31 -6.16 1.34 1.46
CA PHE A 31 -5.99 1.32 2.90
C PHE A 31 -4.50 1.40 3.28
N PRO A 32 -4.13 2.15 4.32
CA PRO A 32 -2.78 2.10 4.83
C PRO A 32 -2.57 0.77 5.56
N ILE A 33 -1.43 0.10 5.29
CA ILE A 33 -0.94 -1.04 6.09
C ILE A 33 0.30 -0.67 6.89
N VAL A 34 1.04 0.34 6.42
CA VAL A 34 2.19 0.91 7.09
C VAL A 34 2.12 2.42 6.98
N GLU A 35 2.40 3.11 8.06
CA GLU A 35 2.41 4.57 8.15
C GLU A 35 3.70 5.06 8.81
N PRO A 36 4.15 6.30 8.52
CA PRO A 36 5.22 6.93 9.28
C PRO A 36 4.80 7.18 10.73
N ASP A 37 5.77 7.11 11.65
CA ASP A 37 5.62 7.71 12.97
C ASP A 37 5.55 9.26 12.87
N PRO A 38 5.12 9.97 13.93
CA PRO A 38 5.02 11.44 13.88
C PRO A 38 6.32 12.15 13.51
N GLY A 39 7.47 11.53 13.78
CA GLY A 39 8.79 12.04 13.40
C GLY A 39 9.23 11.70 11.97
N HIS A 40 8.44 10.92 11.22
CA HIS A 40 8.78 10.42 9.88
C HIS A 40 10.13 9.67 9.82
N THR A 41 10.47 8.95 10.89
CA THR A 41 11.72 8.20 11.05
C THR A 41 11.50 6.71 11.23
N LYS A 42 10.30 6.27 11.65
CA LYS A 42 9.95 4.87 11.93
C LYS A 42 8.69 4.47 11.18
N LEU A 43 8.55 3.17 10.97
CA LEU A 43 7.35 2.56 10.41
C LEU A 43 6.43 2.13 11.55
N ARG A 44 5.14 2.36 11.38
CA ARG A 44 4.06 1.90 12.25
C ARG A 44 3.09 1.08 11.42
N LEU A 45 2.59 -0.02 11.97
CA LEU A 45 1.53 -0.78 11.34
C LEU A 45 0.20 -0.02 11.46
N SER A 46 -0.56 0.04 10.37
CA SER A 46 -1.95 0.48 10.39
C SER A 46 -2.85 -0.74 10.48
N ARG A 47 -3.77 -0.75 11.44
CA ARG A 47 -4.73 -1.85 11.63
C ARG A 47 -5.76 -1.92 10.52
N GLU A 48 -6.12 -0.78 9.92
CA GLU A 48 -7.19 -0.70 8.94
C GLU A 48 -6.96 -1.62 7.73
N GLY A 49 -5.79 -1.54 7.10
CA GLY A 49 -5.47 -2.42 5.98
C GLY A 49 -5.13 -3.86 6.41
N LEU A 50 -4.65 -4.07 7.64
CA LEU A 50 -4.39 -5.42 8.16
C LEU A 50 -5.68 -6.21 8.35
N ASP A 51 -6.73 -5.57 8.87
CA ASP A 51 -8.05 -6.19 9.05
C ASP A 51 -8.69 -6.59 7.70
N VAL A 52 -8.32 -5.92 6.61
CA VAL A 52 -8.71 -6.31 5.24
C VAL A 52 -7.97 -7.58 4.81
N ILE A 53 -6.65 -7.64 5.04
CA ILE A 53 -5.81 -8.78 4.66
C ILE A 53 -6.18 -10.03 5.49
N GLU A 54 -6.48 -9.86 6.79
CA GLU A 54 -6.83 -10.97 7.69
C GLU A 54 -8.10 -11.73 7.26
N LYS A 55 -8.98 -11.10 6.45
CA LYS A 55 -10.20 -11.73 5.93
C LYS A 55 -9.95 -12.65 4.73
N ILE A 56 -8.74 -12.65 4.19
CA ILE A 56 -8.40 -13.41 2.98
C ILE A 56 -7.99 -14.83 3.36
N THR A 57 -8.70 -15.81 2.79
CA THR A 57 -8.49 -17.24 3.07
C THR A 57 -7.76 -17.97 1.95
N THR A 58 -7.55 -17.31 0.81
CA THR A 58 -6.83 -17.79 -0.36
C THR A 58 -5.34 -17.43 -0.25
N PRO A 59 -4.45 -18.13 -0.97
CA PRO A 59 -3.07 -17.70 -1.12
C PRO A 59 -2.99 -16.25 -1.62
N ILE A 60 -2.02 -15.50 -1.08
CA ILE A 60 -1.81 -14.10 -1.41
C ILE A 60 -0.59 -13.98 -2.31
N ALA A 61 -0.73 -13.22 -3.39
CA ALA A 61 0.39 -12.69 -4.15
C ALA A 61 0.35 -11.17 -4.14
N VAL A 62 1.52 -10.53 -4.16
CA VAL A 62 1.63 -9.08 -4.02
C VAL A 62 2.40 -8.47 -5.19
N VAL A 63 1.81 -7.47 -5.83
CA VAL A 63 2.46 -6.58 -6.79
C VAL A 63 2.73 -5.25 -6.09
N ALA A 64 3.99 -4.95 -5.78
CA ALA A 64 4.36 -3.69 -5.13
C ALA A 64 5.04 -2.75 -6.14
N VAL A 65 4.70 -1.46 -6.13
CA VAL A 65 5.38 -0.45 -6.94
C VAL A 65 6.18 0.48 -6.05
N ILE A 66 7.50 0.52 -6.25
CA ILE A 66 8.44 1.42 -5.59
C ILE A 66 9.04 2.40 -6.61
N GLY A 67 9.68 3.47 -6.12
CA GLY A 67 10.25 4.49 -6.99
C GLY A 67 10.28 5.89 -6.36
N PRO A 68 11.00 6.83 -6.99
CA PRO A 68 11.11 8.21 -6.51
C PRO A 68 9.75 8.86 -6.30
N TYR A 69 9.70 9.89 -5.46
CA TYR A 69 8.52 10.73 -5.37
C TYR A 69 8.17 11.34 -6.74
N ARG A 70 6.87 11.33 -7.07
CA ARG A 70 6.31 11.75 -8.38
C ARG A 70 6.75 10.94 -9.59
N SER A 71 7.24 9.71 -9.42
CA SER A 71 7.49 8.82 -10.54
C SER A 71 6.22 8.20 -11.15
N GLY A 72 5.01 8.54 -10.70
CA GLY A 72 3.75 8.05 -11.27
C GLY A 72 3.35 6.63 -10.85
N LYS A 73 3.80 6.17 -9.67
CA LYS A 73 3.50 4.84 -9.12
C LYS A 73 2.01 4.58 -8.97
N SER A 74 1.29 5.43 -8.24
CA SER A 74 -0.15 5.31 -8.03
C SER A 74 -0.92 5.33 -9.36
N PHE A 75 -0.47 6.12 -10.34
CA PHE A 75 -1.05 6.13 -11.68
C PHE A 75 -0.84 4.80 -12.41
N LEU A 76 0.38 4.25 -12.40
CA LEU A 76 0.67 2.94 -12.98
C LEU A 76 -0.19 1.84 -12.35
N LEU A 77 -0.33 1.84 -11.02
CA LEU A 77 -1.19 0.90 -10.30
C LEU A 77 -2.65 1.02 -10.74
N ASN A 78 -3.17 2.23 -10.88
CA ASN A 78 -4.53 2.44 -11.37
C ASN A 78 -4.71 1.92 -12.79
N GLN A 79 -3.70 2.06 -13.67
CA GLN A 79 -3.75 1.47 -15.02
C GLN A 79 -3.77 -0.06 -14.97
N LEU A 80 -2.94 -0.69 -14.13
CA LEU A 80 -2.93 -2.14 -13.96
C LEU A 80 -4.26 -2.67 -13.41
N LEU A 81 -4.91 -1.91 -12.53
CA LEU A 81 -6.22 -2.21 -11.95
C LEU A 81 -7.39 -1.81 -12.87
N SER A 82 -7.13 -1.16 -14.01
CA SER A 82 -8.17 -0.58 -14.89
C SER A 82 -9.12 0.39 -14.16
N LEU A 83 -8.60 1.16 -13.20
CA LEU A 83 -9.33 2.15 -12.40
C LEU A 83 -9.06 3.57 -12.88
N SER A 84 -10.07 4.44 -12.78
CA SER A 84 -9.88 5.87 -12.99
C SER A 84 -9.13 6.53 -11.83
N CYS A 85 -8.55 7.71 -12.05
CA CYS A 85 -7.87 8.48 -10.99
C CYS A 85 -8.82 8.93 -9.86
N SER A 86 -10.13 8.94 -10.09
CA SER A 86 -11.16 9.25 -9.09
C SER A 86 -11.58 8.04 -8.25
N GLU A 87 -11.30 6.83 -8.72
CA GLU A 87 -11.70 5.59 -8.05
C GLU A 87 -10.50 4.91 -7.39
N GLY A 88 -9.34 4.87 -8.06
CA GLY A 88 -8.16 4.14 -7.59
C GLY A 88 -7.34 4.87 -6.53
N PHE A 89 -6.06 4.50 -6.43
CA PHE A 89 -5.10 5.20 -5.57
C PHE A 89 -5.07 6.70 -5.89
N GLY A 90 -5.04 7.53 -4.84
CA GLY A 90 -5.06 8.98 -4.99
C GLY A 90 -3.86 9.51 -5.77
N VAL A 91 -4.11 10.06 -6.97
CA VAL A 91 -3.08 10.71 -7.81
C VAL A 91 -3.13 12.22 -7.58
N GLY A 92 -2.06 12.80 -7.02
CA GLY A 92 -1.97 14.25 -6.79
C GLY A 92 -1.00 14.95 -7.73
N HIS A 93 -1.35 16.16 -8.18
CA HIS A 93 -0.46 17.07 -8.92
C HIS A 93 0.27 18.09 -8.01
N MET A 94 -0.06 18.13 -6.71
CA MET A 94 0.43 19.13 -5.75
C MET A 94 1.70 18.71 -4.99
N ARG A 95 2.31 19.67 -4.28
CA ARG A 95 3.61 19.50 -3.62
C ARG A 95 3.64 18.47 -2.49
N ASP A 96 2.50 18.13 -1.90
CA ASP A 96 2.39 17.12 -0.86
C ASP A 96 2.44 15.70 -1.43
N THR A 97 3.27 14.86 -0.81
CA THR A 97 3.24 13.41 -1.00
C THR A 97 1.88 12.88 -0.56
N LYS A 98 1.06 12.45 -1.53
CA LYS A 98 -0.27 11.86 -1.26
C LYS A 98 -0.16 10.51 -0.56
N THR A 99 0.78 9.66 -1.00
CA THR A 99 1.05 8.36 -0.38
C THR A 99 2.10 8.49 0.72
N LYS A 100 1.74 8.09 1.94
CA LYS A 100 2.61 8.02 3.12
C LYS A 100 2.67 6.59 3.62
N GLY A 101 3.87 6.04 3.83
CA GLY A 101 4.05 4.64 4.19
C GLY A 101 3.75 3.67 3.03
N ILE A 102 3.02 2.59 3.29
CA ILE A 102 2.63 1.56 2.31
C ILE A 102 1.13 1.36 2.36
N TRP A 103 0.49 1.40 1.19
CA TRP A 103 -0.95 1.31 1.00
C TRP A 103 -1.30 0.10 0.16
N ILE A 104 -2.42 -0.55 0.47
CA ILE A 104 -2.96 -1.68 -0.26
C ILE A 104 -4.27 -1.30 -0.93
N TRP A 105 -4.50 -1.80 -2.14
CA TRP A 105 -5.82 -1.73 -2.75
C TRP A 105 -6.75 -2.77 -2.11
N GLY A 106 -7.87 -2.35 -1.53
CA GLY A 106 -8.69 -3.21 -0.66
C GLY A 106 -9.34 -4.40 -1.36
N THR A 107 -9.63 -4.29 -2.66
CA THR A 107 -10.20 -5.39 -3.45
C THR A 107 -9.11 -6.13 -4.22
N PRO A 108 -8.75 -7.38 -3.86
CA PRO A 108 -7.77 -8.15 -4.61
C PRO A 108 -8.28 -8.54 -5.99
N VAL A 109 -7.34 -8.75 -6.92
CA VAL A 109 -7.61 -9.39 -8.22
C VAL A 109 -7.47 -10.90 -8.05
N GLU A 110 -8.55 -11.64 -8.30
CA GLU A 110 -8.53 -13.10 -8.21
C GLU A 110 -7.97 -13.71 -9.50
N LEU A 111 -6.81 -14.39 -9.40
CA LEU A 111 -6.17 -15.09 -10.51
C LEU A 111 -6.03 -16.58 -10.23
N ASN A 112 -6.04 -17.39 -11.29
CA ASN A 112 -5.64 -18.80 -11.19
C ASN A 112 -4.15 -18.92 -11.52
N ILE A 113 -3.33 -19.25 -10.52
CA ILE A 113 -1.88 -19.42 -10.66
C ILE A 113 -1.57 -20.89 -10.39
N ASN A 114 -1.11 -21.61 -11.42
CA ASN A 114 -0.77 -23.03 -11.34
C ASN A 114 -1.90 -23.93 -10.80
N GLY A 115 -3.15 -23.63 -11.16
CA GLY A 115 -4.33 -24.40 -10.71
C GLY A 115 -4.90 -23.96 -9.36
N VAL A 116 -4.28 -22.98 -8.69
CA VAL A 116 -4.71 -22.46 -7.39
C VAL A 116 -5.31 -21.07 -7.55
N ARG A 117 -6.48 -20.83 -6.95
CA ARG A 117 -7.07 -19.49 -6.88
C ARG A 117 -6.29 -18.65 -5.87
N THR A 118 -5.71 -17.55 -6.33
CA THR A 118 -4.83 -16.67 -5.58
C THR A 118 -5.36 -15.24 -5.62
N SER A 119 -5.41 -14.59 -4.46
CA SER A 119 -5.77 -13.19 -4.32
C SER A 119 -4.54 -12.32 -4.55
N VAL A 120 -4.55 -11.53 -5.62
CA VAL A 120 -3.45 -10.63 -5.98
C VAL A 120 -3.73 -9.23 -5.46
N PHE A 121 -2.87 -8.76 -4.55
CA PHE A 121 -2.93 -7.43 -3.99
C PHE A 121 -1.92 -6.49 -4.65
N TYR A 122 -2.29 -5.21 -4.70
CA TYR A 122 -1.46 -4.15 -5.25
C TYR A 122 -1.06 -3.20 -4.13
N LEU A 123 0.25 -2.96 -4.01
CA LEU A 123 0.80 -2.05 -3.01
C LEU A 123 1.38 -0.79 -3.67
N ASP A 124 0.88 0.38 -3.23
CA ASP A 124 1.47 1.67 -3.52
C ASP A 124 2.36 2.10 -2.36
N THR A 125 3.58 2.56 -2.65
CA THR A 125 4.52 3.00 -1.62
C THR A 125 4.72 4.50 -1.66
N GLU A 126 5.06 5.05 -0.49
CA GLU A 126 5.62 6.39 -0.41
C GLU A 126 6.86 6.50 -1.29
N GLY A 127 6.94 7.61 -2.03
CA GLY A 127 8.10 7.89 -2.86
C GLY A 127 9.28 8.36 -2.02
N PHE A 128 10.44 7.78 -2.33
CA PHE A 128 11.73 8.17 -1.75
C PHE A 128 12.27 9.46 -2.41
N GLU A 129 13.36 10.01 -1.86
CA GLU A 129 13.99 11.27 -2.33
C GLU A 129 13.06 12.50 -2.24
N SER A 130 12.09 12.44 -1.34
CA SER A 130 11.23 13.59 -1.05
C SER A 130 11.94 14.55 -0.10
N VAL A 131 11.82 15.86 -0.38
CA VAL A 131 12.47 16.92 0.41
C VAL A 131 12.10 16.80 1.90
N GLY A 132 13.12 16.77 2.76
CA GLY A 132 12.95 16.75 4.22
C GLY A 132 12.75 15.36 4.85
N LYS A 133 12.91 14.27 4.09
CA LYS A 133 12.87 12.89 4.63
C LYS A 133 14.25 12.32 4.90
N SER A 134 14.31 11.35 5.82
CA SER A 134 15.52 10.58 6.10
C SER A 134 15.72 9.47 5.09
N ASN A 135 16.94 9.34 4.55
CA ASN A 135 17.32 8.20 3.70
C ASN A 135 17.01 6.85 4.37
N VAL A 136 17.17 6.78 5.70
CA VAL A 136 16.89 5.55 6.48
C VAL A 136 15.41 5.19 6.47
N TYR A 137 14.50 6.16 6.46
CA TYR A 137 13.06 5.89 6.35
C TYR A 137 12.72 5.34 4.96
N ASP A 138 13.25 5.96 3.92
CA ASP A 138 13.06 5.55 2.54
C ASP A 138 13.59 4.12 2.30
N ASP A 139 14.77 3.80 2.85
CA ASP A 139 15.36 2.45 2.79
C ASP A 139 14.48 1.42 3.51
N ARG A 140 13.80 1.78 4.60
CA ARG A 140 12.86 0.88 5.29
C ARG A 140 11.59 0.63 4.49
N ILE A 141 11.04 1.64 3.83
CA ILE A 141 9.90 1.46 2.91
C ILE A 141 10.29 0.54 1.77
N PHE A 142 11.45 0.80 1.16
CA PHE A 142 12.01 -0.03 0.09
C PHE A 142 12.21 -1.48 0.54
N ALA A 143 12.84 -1.68 1.69
CA ALA A 143 13.11 -3.00 2.24
C ALA A 143 11.82 -3.79 2.49
N LEU A 144 10.86 -3.16 3.17
CA LEU A 144 9.61 -3.80 3.52
C LEU A 144 8.77 -4.12 2.28
N ALA A 145 8.67 -3.20 1.32
CA ALA A 145 7.97 -3.43 0.07
C ALA A 145 8.61 -4.57 -0.74
N THR A 146 9.94 -4.64 -0.77
CA THR A 146 10.68 -5.72 -1.43
C THR A 146 10.35 -7.07 -0.81
N VAL A 147 10.45 -7.17 0.52
CA VAL A 147 10.18 -8.40 1.27
C VAL A 147 8.72 -8.82 1.14
N LEU A 148 7.76 -7.89 1.13
CA LEU A 148 6.33 -8.20 1.02
C LEU A 148 5.88 -8.58 -0.41
N SER A 149 6.69 -8.28 -1.43
CA SER A 149 6.28 -8.43 -2.82
C SER A 149 6.52 -9.84 -3.36
N SER A 150 5.60 -10.32 -4.19
CA SER A 150 5.84 -11.45 -5.11
C SER A 150 6.39 -10.95 -6.45
N VAL A 151 5.95 -9.75 -6.85
CA VAL A 151 6.47 -8.97 -7.98
C VAL A 151 6.76 -7.57 -7.48
N LEU A 152 8.01 -7.13 -7.63
CA LEU A 152 8.43 -5.77 -7.30
C LEU A 152 8.57 -4.98 -8.59
N ILE A 153 7.87 -3.87 -8.73
CA ILE A 153 8.02 -2.96 -9.86
C ILE A 153 8.83 -1.76 -9.39
N TYR A 154 10.00 -1.56 -9.99
CA TYR A 154 10.83 -0.39 -9.74
C TYR A 154 10.64 0.66 -10.82
N ASN A 155 9.85 1.69 -10.51
CA ASN A 155 9.40 2.70 -11.44
C ASN A 155 10.28 3.96 -11.38
N LEU A 156 11.16 4.12 -12.37
CA LEU A 156 12.14 5.19 -12.52
C LEU A 156 11.73 6.11 -13.68
N PRO A 157 11.56 7.43 -13.46
CA PRO A 157 11.17 8.36 -14.53
C PRO A 157 12.34 8.87 -15.38
N GLU A 158 13.58 8.52 -15.03
CA GLU A 158 14.80 9.03 -15.67
C GLU A 158 15.80 7.88 -15.90
N THR A 159 16.98 8.20 -16.45
CA THR A 159 18.10 7.26 -16.59
C THR A 159 18.46 6.64 -15.25
N ILE A 160 18.79 5.34 -15.27
CA ILE A 160 19.26 4.60 -14.09
C ILE A 160 20.57 5.22 -13.59
N ARG A 161 20.59 5.64 -12.33
CA ARG A 161 21.76 6.23 -11.65
C ARG A 161 22.44 5.18 -10.77
N GLU A 162 23.65 5.47 -10.33
CA GLU A 162 24.40 4.63 -9.38
C GLU A 162 23.59 4.37 -8.09
N ALA A 163 22.91 5.40 -7.56
CA ALA A 163 22.04 5.25 -6.40
C ALA A 163 20.88 4.25 -6.61
N ASP A 164 20.38 4.13 -7.85
CA ASP A 164 19.33 3.17 -8.18
C ASP A 164 19.90 1.74 -8.19
N ILE A 165 21.13 1.57 -8.69
CA ILE A 165 21.87 0.30 -8.64
C ILE A 165 22.18 -0.09 -7.19
N SER A 166 22.62 0.84 -6.35
CA SER A 166 22.88 0.58 -4.92
C SER A 166 21.63 0.10 -4.19
N ARG A 167 20.46 0.69 -4.48
CA ARG A 167 19.18 0.23 -3.90
C ARG A 167 18.82 -1.17 -4.38
N LEU A 168 19.05 -1.48 -5.65
CA LEU A 168 18.85 -2.83 -6.17
C LEU A 168 19.76 -3.87 -5.50
N SER A 169 21.03 -3.54 -5.27
CA SER A 169 21.94 -4.40 -4.48
C SER A 169 21.38 -4.64 -3.08
N PHE A 170 20.91 -3.57 -2.42
CA PHE A 170 20.30 -3.68 -1.10
C PHE A 170 19.03 -4.57 -1.09
N ALA A 171 18.19 -4.53 -2.13
CA ALA A 171 17.03 -5.43 -2.25
C ALA A 171 17.46 -6.91 -2.34
N VAL A 172 18.52 -7.20 -3.11
CA VAL A 172 19.06 -8.56 -3.24
C VAL A 172 19.63 -9.02 -1.91
N GLU A 173 20.44 -8.20 -1.24
CA GLU A 173 21.00 -8.50 0.08
C GLU A 173 19.91 -8.76 1.12
N LEU A 174 18.85 -7.96 1.14
CA LEU A 174 17.69 -8.16 2.02
C LEU A 174 16.99 -9.48 1.74
N ALA A 175 16.77 -9.84 0.47
CA ALA A 175 16.18 -11.11 0.12
C ALA A 175 17.07 -12.27 0.58
N GLU A 176 18.37 -12.21 0.30
CA GLU A 176 19.32 -13.25 0.73
C GLU A 176 19.37 -13.42 2.25
N GLU A 177 19.41 -12.32 3.01
CA GLU A 177 19.42 -12.35 4.48
C GLU A 177 18.09 -12.84 5.05
N PHE A 178 16.97 -12.33 4.55
CA PHE A 178 15.65 -12.70 5.06
C PHE A 178 15.36 -14.18 4.75
N TYR A 179 15.50 -14.62 3.50
CA TYR A 179 15.22 -16.02 3.12
C TYR A 179 16.32 -16.99 3.53
N GLY A 180 17.57 -16.55 3.57
CA GLY A 180 18.69 -17.36 4.04
C GLY A 180 18.54 -17.78 5.50
N ARG A 181 18.00 -16.89 6.35
CA ARG A 181 17.70 -17.19 7.76
C ARG A 181 16.49 -18.09 7.96
N VAL A 182 15.55 -18.12 7.01
CA VAL A 182 14.31 -18.90 7.12
C VAL A 182 14.41 -20.25 6.39
N LYS A 183 15.52 -20.52 5.67
CA LYS A 183 15.84 -21.85 5.12
C LYS A 183 15.86 -22.91 6.22
N GLY A 184 14.88 -23.81 6.19
CA GLY A 184 14.73 -24.93 7.14
C GLY A 184 13.54 -24.80 8.10
N GLN A 185 12.79 -23.70 8.04
CA GLN A 185 11.46 -23.59 8.65
C GLN A 185 10.38 -23.66 7.56
N ASP A 186 9.13 -24.01 7.91
CA ASP A 186 7.99 -23.87 7.00
C ASP A 186 7.80 -22.37 6.70
N VAL A 187 8.39 -21.90 5.60
CA VAL A 187 8.33 -20.49 5.23
C VAL A 187 7.00 -20.24 4.53
N ALA A 188 6.16 -19.41 5.13
CA ALA A 188 4.89 -18.97 4.52
C ALA A 188 5.08 -17.97 3.37
N PHE A 189 6.33 -17.61 3.03
CA PHE A 189 6.65 -16.53 2.12
C PHE A 189 7.81 -16.91 1.18
N GLU A 190 7.61 -16.70 -0.11
CA GLU A 190 8.60 -16.92 -1.16
C GLU A 190 9.14 -15.57 -1.65
N PRO A 191 10.46 -15.43 -1.93
CA PRO A 191 11.03 -14.19 -2.43
C PRO A 191 10.28 -13.66 -3.65
N ALA A 192 10.28 -12.33 -3.81
CA ALA A 192 9.87 -11.69 -5.04
C ALA A 192 10.63 -12.32 -6.22
N LYS A 193 9.91 -13.01 -7.11
CA LYS A 193 10.53 -13.76 -8.22
C LYS A 193 10.82 -12.86 -9.42
N LEU A 194 10.22 -11.67 -9.44
CA LEU A 194 10.26 -10.78 -10.58
C LEU A 194 10.39 -9.33 -10.13
N LEU A 195 11.53 -8.73 -10.46
CA LEU A 195 11.74 -7.29 -10.42
C LEU A 195 11.48 -6.72 -11.82
N TRP A 196 10.48 -5.86 -11.96
CA TRP A 196 10.20 -5.17 -13.21
C TRP A 196 10.66 -3.72 -13.13
N LEU A 197 11.75 -3.39 -13.82
CA LEU A 197 12.22 -2.01 -13.94
C LEU A 197 11.46 -1.32 -15.07
N ILE A 198 10.73 -0.24 -14.73
CA ILE A 198 10.02 0.59 -15.70
C ILE A 198 10.72 1.93 -15.75
N GLN A 199 11.46 2.16 -16.84
CA GLN A 199 11.99 3.47 -17.16
C GLN A 199 10.95 4.23 -17.99
N ARG A 200 10.41 5.31 -17.43
CA ARG A 200 9.53 6.23 -18.18
C ARG A 200 10.37 7.27 -18.89
N ASP A 201 9.85 7.81 -19.98
CA ASP A 201 10.50 8.87 -20.77
C ASP A 201 11.89 8.50 -21.32
N PHE A 202 11.99 7.36 -22.03
CA PHE A 202 13.17 7.02 -22.84
C PHE A 202 13.35 8.09 -23.93
N LEU A 203 14.41 8.90 -23.82
CA LEU A 203 14.91 9.79 -24.88
C LEU A 203 15.87 9.04 -25.80
#